data_AF-A0A4V5TTR5-F1
#
_entry.id   AF-A0A4V5TTR5-F1
#
_cell.length_a   1.000
_cell.length_b   1.000
_cell.length_c   1.000
_cell.angle_alpha   90.00
_cell.angle_beta   90.00
_cell.angle_gamma   90.00
#
_symmetry.space_group_name_H-M   'P 1'
#
loop_
_entity.id
_entity.type
_entity.pdbx_description
1 polymer ?
#
loop_
_entity_poly.entity_id
_entity_poly.type
_entity_poly.pdbx_seq_one_letter_code
_entity_poly.pdbx_strand_id
1 'polypeptide(L)' 'MKKALYINIGGEGHLNPTLGLVHDLVQRGDNIV' A
#
# COMPACT_ATOMS: atom_id res chain seq x y z
N MET A 1 1.68 -14.94 -2.76
CA MET A 1 1.59 -14.36 -1.41
C MET A 1 2.96 -13.92 -0.96
N LYS A 2 3.22 -12.62 -1.07
CA LYS A 2 4.38 -11.96 -0.49
C LYS A 2 3.92 -11.12 0.70
N LYS A 3 4.84 -10.88 1.65
CA LYS A 3 4.63 -9.94 2.75
C LYS A 3 5.48 -8.71 2.49
N ALA A 4 4.87 -7.52 2.55
CA ALA A 4 5.56 -6.25 2.37
C ALA A 4 5.11 -5.24 3.43
N LEU A 5 6.00 -4.28 3.72
CA LEU A 5 5.76 -3.19 4.65
C LEU A 5 5.52 -1.90 3.85
N TYR A 6 4.41 -1.23 4.11
CA TYR A 6 4.02 0.04 3.53
C TYR A 6 4.25 1.15 4.56
N ILE A 7 5.34 1.90 4.35
CA ILE A 7 5.68 3.06 5.20
C ILE A 7 5.34 4.33 4.44
N ASN A 8 4.67 5.25 5.13
CA ASN A 8 4.38 6.55 4.58
C ASN A 8 4.40 7.64 5.68
N ILE A 9 4.44 8.90 5.26
CA ILE A 9 4.36 10.08 6.14
C ILE A 9 2.90 10.52 6.22
N GLY A 10 2.46 10.96 7.41
CA GLY A 10 1.10 11.47 7.61
C GLY A 10 0.82 12.70 6.74
N GLY A 11 -0.12 12.58 5.82
CA GLY A 11 -0.55 13.65 4.93
C GLY A 11 -1.15 13.10 3.64
N GLU A 12 -2.26 13.68 3.19
CA GLU A 12 -2.98 13.21 2.00
C GLU A 12 -2.10 13.21 0.73
N GLY A 13 -1.21 14.21 0.61
CA GLY A 13 -0.27 14.31 -0.51
C GLY A 13 0.78 13.19 -0.57
N HIS A 14 0.99 12.47 0.53
CA HIS A 14 1.89 11.31 0.56
C HIS A 14 1.12 9.99 0.49
N LEU A 15 -0.06 9.90 1.11
CA LEU A 15 -0.90 8.69 1.12
C LEU A 15 -1.62 8.44 -0.20
N ASN A 16 -2.36 9.44 -0.72
CA ASN A 16 -3.24 9.26 -1.89
C ASN A 16 -2.50 8.78 -3.15
N PRO A 17 -1.26 9.23 -3.45
CA PRO A 17 -0.53 8.76 -4.63
C PRO A 17 -0.22 7.25 -4.61
N THR A 18 -0.16 6.62 -3.44
CA THR A 18 0.27 5.22 -3.29
C THR A 18 -0.85 4.26 -2.92
N LEU A 19 -2.04 4.75 -2.55
CA LEU A 19 -3.18 3.89 -2.17
C LEU A 19 -3.64 2.96 -3.29
N GLY A 20 -3.63 3.39 -4.55
CA GLY A 20 -3.98 2.54 -5.69
C GLY A 20 -3.06 1.34 -5.83
N LEU A 21 -1.76 1.54 -5.68
CA LEU A 21 -0.77 0.46 -5.69
C LEU A 21 -1.01 -0.53 -4.54
N VAL A 22 -1.25 -0.03 -3.32
CA VAL A 22 -1.56 -0.90 -2.16
C VAL A 22 -2.81 -1.72 -2.42
N HIS A 23 -3.85 -1.11 -2.99
CA HIS A 23 -5.10 -1.79 -3.33
C HIS A 23 -4.87 -2.94 -4.31
N ASP A 24 -4.14 -2.70 -5.40
CA ASP A 24 -3.86 -3.71 -6.41
C ASP A 24 -3.05 -4.89 -5.86
N LEU A 25 -2.09 -4.63 -4.96
CA LEU A 25 -1.28 -5.66 -4.32
C LEU A 25 -2.13 -6.54 -3.39
N VAL A 26 -3.01 -5.93 -2.60
CA VAL A 26 -3.96 -6.67 -1.75
C VAL A 26 -4.91 -7.51 -2.59
N GLN A 27 -5.43 -6.98 -3.70
CA GLN A 27 -6.30 -7.74 -4.62
C GLN A 27 -5.59 -8.96 -5.24
N ARG A 28 -4.27 -8.88 -5.46
CA ARG A 28 -3.45 -10.01 -5.95
C ARG A 28 -3.15 -11.05 -4.86
N GLY A 29 -3.57 -10.81 -3.62
CA GLY A 29 -3.36 -11.69 -2.48
C GLY A 29 -2.03 -11.47 -1.75
N ASP A 30 -1.40 -10.30 -1.89
CA ASP A 30 -0.24 -9.95 -1.07
C ASP A 30 -0.68 -9.36 0.28
N ASN A 31 0.11 -9.66 1.32
CA ASN A 31 -0.11 -9.15 2.67
C ASN A 31 0.71 -7.88 2.88
N ILE A 32 0.04 -6.73 2.90
CA ILE A 32 0.64 -5.42 3.11
C ILE A 32 0.36 -4.97 4.55
N VAL A 33 1.42 -4.61 5.28
CA VAL A 33 1.37 -4.11 6.66
C VAL A 33 1.81 -2.65 6.70
#